data_AF-A0A2E5VZ69-F1
#
_entry.id   AF-A0A2E5VZ69-F1
#
_cell.length_a   1.000
_cell.length_b   1.000
_cell.length_c   1.000
_cell.angle_alpha   90.00
_cell.angle_beta   90.00
_cell.angle_gamma   90.00
#
_symmetry.space_group_name_H-M   'P 1'
#
loop_
_entity.id
_entity.type
_entity.pdbx_description
1 polymer ?
#
loop_
_entity_poly.entity_id
_entity_poly.type
_entity_poly.pdbx_seq_one_letter_code
_entity_poly.pdbx_strand_id
1 'polypeptide(L)'
;MSEIASPLVPLDVYERHAVHIGTNQKSADMKQFLDTMQHDSSGLHIIDVNQTDSRIRIVSDFLSNFETSRILVVSARQYGQRPARKFAQSVGAGHIVGRFIPGTLTNSLLRTYIEPEVILVTDPAADSQALSEAVKSGLPVVAICDANNRLRNVDLALPANNKGRRSLALVYWLLAREMLKSRGTVKNDMEWELAEDVADWESTF
;
A
#
# COMPACT_ATOMS: atom_id res chain seq x y z
N MET A 1 2.18 -21.42 16.62
CA MET A 1 1.30 -21.87 15.53
C MET A 1 0.23 -20.81 15.38
N SER A 2 0.46 -19.82 14.52
CA SER A 2 -0.53 -18.77 14.24
C SER A 2 -1.75 -19.45 13.62
N GLU A 3 -2.92 -19.28 14.23
CA GLU A 3 -4.18 -19.62 13.60
C GLU A 3 -4.20 -18.98 12.21
N ILE A 4 -4.37 -19.80 11.17
CA ILE A 4 -4.53 -19.31 9.80
C ILE A 4 -5.90 -18.62 9.79
N ALA A 5 -5.90 -17.31 10.06
CA ALA A 5 -7.09 -16.50 9.96
C ALA A 5 -7.66 -16.67 8.54
N SER A 6 -8.99 -16.78 8.43
CA SER A 6 -9.64 -16.83 7.13
C SER A 6 -9.21 -15.60 6.31
N PRO A 7 -8.82 -15.76 5.04
CA PRO A 7 -8.30 -14.65 4.24
C PRO A 7 -9.36 -13.55 4.10
N LEU A 8 -8.92 -12.29 4.01
CA LEU A 8 -9.82 -11.12 3.92
C LEU A 8 -10.73 -11.18 2.70
N VAL A 9 -10.26 -11.83 1.65
CA VAL A 9 -10.96 -12.08 0.38
C VAL A 9 -10.54 -13.48 -0.12
N PRO A 10 -11.38 -14.21 -0.87
CA PRO A 10 -10.97 -15.47 -1.50
C PRO A 10 -9.68 -15.33 -2.31
N LEU A 11 -8.83 -16.36 -2.26
CA LEU A 11 -7.54 -16.41 -2.96
C LEU A 11 -7.68 -16.15 -4.47
N ASP A 12 -8.75 -16.66 -5.08
CA ASP A 12 -9.11 -16.43 -6.48
C ASP A 12 -9.15 -14.94 -6.85
N VAL A 13 -9.55 -14.06 -5.94
CA VAL A 13 -9.62 -12.61 -6.21
C VAL A 13 -8.23 -12.01 -6.23
N TYR A 14 -7.36 -12.41 -5.30
CA TYR A 14 -5.94 -12.01 -5.31
C TYR A 14 -5.23 -12.48 -6.57
N GLU A 15 -5.58 -13.67 -7.07
CA GLU A 15 -5.07 -14.20 -8.34
C GLU A 15 -5.56 -13.43 -9.55
N ARG A 16 -6.88 -13.15 -9.64
CA ARG A 16 -7.47 -12.36 -10.74
C ARG A 16 -6.88 -10.95 -10.87
N HIS A 17 -6.50 -10.35 -9.74
CA HIS A 17 -5.88 -9.01 -9.70
C HIS A 17 -4.35 -9.06 -9.79
N ALA A 18 -3.75 -10.25 -9.94
CA ALA A 18 -2.31 -10.46 -10.09
C ALA A 18 -1.48 -9.87 -8.94
N VAL A 19 -1.99 -9.91 -7.71
CA VAL A 19 -1.29 -9.38 -6.52
C VAL A 19 -0.04 -10.19 -6.20
N HIS A 20 -0.10 -11.51 -6.42
CA HIS A 20 0.99 -12.45 -6.20
C HIS A 20 2.11 -12.38 -7.25
N ILE A 21 1.88 -11.71 -8.39
CA ILE A 21 2.85 -11.65 -9.48
C ILE A 21 3.87 -10.55 -9.19
N GLY A 22 5.04 -10.93 -8.70
CA GLY A 22 6.18 -10.02 -8.54
C GLY A 22 7.05 -9.94 -9.80
N THR A 23 8.19 -9.25 -9.69
CA THR A 23 9.10 -9.06 -10.83
C THR A 23 10.21 -10.11 -10.95
N ASN A 24 10.91 -10.12 -12.09
CA ASN A 24 12.07 -11.00 -12.33
C ASN A 24 13.27 -10.70 -11.43
N GLN A 25 13.36 -9.50 -10.86
CA GLN A 25 14.46 -9.12 -9.98
C GLN A 25 14.00 -9.25 -8.52
N LYS A 26 14.80 -9.92 -7.70
CA LYS A 26 14.59 -10.00 -6.25
C LYS A 26 15.64 -9.22 -5.47
N SER A 27 15.18 -8.50 -4.47
CA SER A 27 16.03 -7.93 -3.42
C SER A 27 16.22 -8.92 -2.27
N ALA A 28 17.35 -8.80 -1.55
CA ALA A 28 17.64 -9.65 -0.40
C ALA A 28 16.60 -9.47 0.72
N ASP A 29 16.17 -8.22 0.95
CA ASP A 29 15.21 -7.86 2.00
C ASP A 29 13.82 -8.47 1.78
N MET A 30 13.41 -8.59 0.51
CA MET A 30 12.09 -9.11 0.13
C MET A 30 12.03 -10.63 0.10
N LYS A 31 13.17 -11.33 0.24
CA LYS A 31 13.25 -12.79 0.13
C LYS A 31 12.31 -13.53 1.09
N GLN A 32 12.03 -12.97 2.27
CA GLN A 32 11.11 -13.55 3.25
C GLN A 32 9.64 -13.57 2.80
N PHE A 33 9.25 -12.65 1.92
CA PHE A 33 7.87 -12.51 1.43
C PHE A 33 7.62 -13.24 0.11
N LEU A 34 8.67 -13.83 -0.47
CA LEU A 34 8.59 -14.55 -1.74
C LEU A 34 8.43 -16.04 -1.48
N ASP A 35 7.56 -16.68 -2.25
CA ASP A 35 7.53 -18.14 -2.28
C ASP A 35 8.76 -18.64 -3.05
N THR A 36 9.62 -19.36 -2.33
CA THR A 36 10.83 -19.98 -2.91
C THR A 36 10.56 -21.25 -3.70
N MET A 37 9.36 -21.85 -3.58
CA MET A 37 9.07 -23.15 -4.21
C MET A 37 8.50 -23.03 -5.62
N GLN A 38 7.86 -21.91 -5.94
CA GLN A 38 7.18 -21.72 -7.22
C GLN A 38 7.96 -20.74 -8.10
N HIS A 39 8.91 -21.28 -8.85
CA HIS A 39 9.49 -20.56 -9.98
C HIS A 39 8.62 -20.81 -11.21
N ASP A 40 7.86 -19.79 -11.56
CA ASP A 40 7.07 -19.79 -12.77
C ASP A 40 8.01 -19.86 -13.99
N SER A 41 7.60 -20.53 -15.07
CA SER A 41 8.45 -20.73 -16.27
C SER A 41 8.85 -19.41 -16.94
N SER A 42 8.15 -18.33 -16.60
CA SER A 42 8.33 -16.95 -17.03
C SER A 42 9.52 -16.23 -16.35
N GLY A 43 10.06 -16.78 -15.26
CA GLY A 43 11.12 -16.16 -14.46
C GLY A 43 10.64 -15.07 -13.50
N LEU A 44 9.32 -14.91 -13.33
CA LEU A 44 8.71 -14.01 -12.35
C LEU A 44 8.78 -14.62 -10.95
N HIS A 45 8.96 -13.77 -9.93
CA HIS A 45 8.91 -14.19 -8.53
C HIS A 45 7.49 -14.08 -7.98
N ILE A 46 7.03 -15.13 -7.29
CA ILE A 46 5.71 -15.16 -6.69
C ILE A 46 5.77 -14.63 -5.25
N ILE A 47 4.90 -13.69 -4.93
CA ILE A 47 4.69 -13.14 -3.59
C ILE A 47 3.66 -14.00 -2.86
N ASP A 48 3.95 -14.35 -1.60
CA ASP A 48 3.02 -15.11 -0.76
C ASP A 48 1.80 -14.27 -0.37
N VAL A 49 0.62 -14.68 -0.87
CA VAL A 49 -0.66 -14.00 -0.63
C VAL A 49 -1.07 -14.05 0.84
N ASN A 50 -0.74 -15.14 1.57
CA ASN A 50 -1.11 -15.25 2.99
C ASN A 50 -0.33 -14.26 3.84
N GLN A 51 0.94 -14.04 3.50
CA GLN A 51 1.76 -13.00 4.14
C GLN A 51 1.26 -11.61 3.78
N THR A 52 0.83 -11.41 2.53
CA THR A 52 0.22 -10.16 2.08
C THR A 52 -1.03 -9.83 2.89
N ASP A 53 -1.95 -10.80 3.06
CA ASP A 53 -3.18 -10.65 3.85
C ASP A 53 -2.87 -10.32 5.31
N SER A 54 -1.94 -11.04 5.92
CA SER A 54 -1.50 -10.81 7.30
C SER A 54 -0.90 -9.41 7.46
N ARG A 55 -0.11 -8.95 6.49
CA ARG A 55 0.49 -7.62 6.49
C ARG A 55 -0.55 -6.51 6.27
N ILE A 56 -1.57 -6.74 5.45
CA ILE A 56 -2.68 -5.80 5.27
C ILE A 56 -3.36 -5.51 6.61
N ARG A 57 -3.65 -6.54 7.42
CA ARG A 57 -4.25 -6.37 8.75
C ARG A 57 -3.35 -5.58 9.70
N ILE A 58 -2.06 -5.94 9.76
CA ILE A 58 -1.09 -5.23 10.60
C ILE A 58 -0.99 -3.75 10.18
N VAL A 59 -0.98 -3.47 8.88
CA VAL A 59 -0.93 -2.11 8.34
C VAL A 59 -2.22 -1.35 8.66
N SER A 60 -3.39 -1.97 8.47
CA SER A 60 -4.67 -1.30 8.75
C SER A 60 -4.83 -0.97 10.23
N ASP A 61 -4.41 -1.88 11.11
CA ASP A 61 -4.41 -1.66 12.56
C ASP A 61 -3.37 -0.62 12.97
N PHE A 62 -2.21 -0.59 12.31
CA PHE A 62 -1.23 0.47 12.54
C PHE A 62 -1.78 1.84 12.14
N LEU A 63 -2.39 1.95 10.96
CA LEU A 63 -2.97 3.20 10.44
C LEU A 63 -4.24 3.64 11.20
N SER A 64 -4.97 2.73 11.84
CA SER A 64 -6.17 3.07 12.61
C SER A 64 -5.84 3.83 13.90
N ASN A 65 -4.62 3.69 14.43
CA ASN A 65 -4.16 4.39 15.64
C ASN A 65 -3.89 5.90 15.45
N PHE A 66 -3.69 6.37 14.22
CA PHE A 66 -3.40 7.78 13.92
C PHE A 66 -4.68 8.58 13.64
N GLU A 67 -4.61 9.90 13.60
CA GLU A 67 -5.74 10.70 13.09
C GLU A 67 -5.80 10.63 11.56
N THR A 68 -7.00 10.53 10.96
CA THR A 68 -7.15 10.40 9.50
C THR A 68 -6.54 11.59 8.76
N SER A 69 -6.73 12.81 9.28
CA SER A 69 -6.17 14.04 8.72
C SER A 69 -4.64 14.10 8.72
N ARG A 70 -4.00 13.34 9.62
CA ARG A 70 -2.54 13.28 9.80
C ARG A 70 -1.89 12.14 9.02
N ILE A 71 -2.65 11.33 8.30
CA ILE A 71 -2.12 10.30 7.41
C ILE A 71 -1.87 10.93 6.04
N LEU A 72 -0.66 10.75 5.50
CA LEU A 72 -0.31 11.20 4.15
C LEU A 72 -0.06 10.01 3.23
N VAL A 73 -0.82 9.95 2.14
CA VAL A 73 -0.62 8.94 1.09
C VAL A 73 0.13 9.56 -0.08
N VAL A 74 1.24 8.96 -0.48
CA VAL A 74 2.07 9.44 -1.58
C VAL A 74 2.17 8.40 -2.68
N SER A 75 1.91 8.85 -3.91
CA SER A 75 2.04 8.02 -5.10
C SER A 75 2.46 8.84 -6.31
N ALA A 76 3.74 8.78 -6.69
CA ALA A 76 4.22 9.34 -7.94
C ALA A 76 3.89 8.45 -9.14
N ARG A 77 3.73 7.14 -8.90
CA ARG A 77 3.50 6.14 -9.93
C ARG A 77 2.12 6.29 -10.57
N GLN A 78 2.06 6.36 -11.90
CA GLN A 78 0.82 6.63 -12.67
C GLN A 78 -0.33 5.69 -12.32
N TYR A 79 -0.06 4.39 -12.18
CA TYR A 79 -1.09 3.40 -11.82
C TYR A 79 -1.54 3.47 -10.36
N GLY A 80 -0.72 4.04 -9.47
CA GLY A 80 -1.04 4.21 -8.06
C GLY A 80 -1.78 5.51 -7.73
N GLN A 81 -1.72 6.51 -8.62
CA GLN A 81 -2.32 7.83 -8.39
C GLN A 81 -3.83 7.77 -8.12
N ARG A 82 -4.57 6.99 -8.90
CA ARG A 82 -6.03 6.85 -8.74
C ARG A 82 -6.42 6.05 -7.49
N PRO A 83 -5.86 4.84 -7.24
CA PRO A 83 -6.09 4.12 -6.00
C PRO A 83 -5.74 4.93 -4.74
N ALA A 84 -4.58 5.60 -4.73
CA ALA A 84 -4.15 6.41 -3.59
C ALA A 84 -5.09 7.59 -3.31
N ARG A 85 -5.57 8.27 -4.36
CA ARG A 85 -6.55 9.36 -4.23
C ARG A 85 -7.88 8.83 -3.69
N LYS A 86 -8.36 7.71 -4.20
CA LYS A 86 -9.62 7.08 -3.75
C LYS A 86 -9.54 6.65 -2.30
N PHE A 87 -8.46 5.98 -1.91
CA PHE A 87 -8.18 5.64 -0.51
C PHE A 87 -8.23 6.87 0.40
N ALA A 88 -7.55 7.95 0.00
CA ALA A 88 -7.51 9.16 0.80
C ALA A 88 -8.90 9.81 0.92
N GLN A 89 -9.71 9.77 -0.13
CA GLN A 89 -11.09 10.26 -0.11
C GLN A 89 -12.01 9.42 0.79
N SER A 90 -11.89 8.09 0.74
CA SER A 90 -12.73 7.20 1.55
C SER A 90 -12.40 7.25 3.04
N VAL A 91 -11.12 7.41 3.37
CA VAL A 91 -10.62 7.48 4.75
C VAL A 91 -10.66 8.91 5.32
N GLY A 92 -10.63 9.93 4.45
CA GLY A 92 -10.44 11.33 4.85
C GLY A 92 -8.98 11.69 5.15
N ALA A 93 -8.03 11.02 4.48
CA ALA A 93 -6.60 11.26 4.61
C ALA A 93 -6.06 12.30 3.63
N GLY A 94 -4.88 12.86 3.95
CA GLY A 94 -4.12 13.69 3.01
C GLY A 94 -3.53 12.84 1.89
N HIS A 95 -3.46 13.39 0.68
CA HIS A 95 -2.80 12.70 -0.43
C HIS A 95 -1.97 13.64 -1.29
N ILE A 96 -0.84 13.13 -1.77
CA ILE A 96 -0.01 13.74 -2.81
C ILE A 96 0.15 12.71 -3.92
N VAL A 97 -0.51 12.98 -5.03
CA VAL A 97 -0.49 12.10 -6.20
C VAL A 97 0.23 12.79 -7.36
N GLY A 98 1.09 12.06 -8.05
CA GLY A 98 1.95 12.58 -9.11
C GLY A 98 3.25 13.17 -8.56
N ARG A 99 3.66 14.32 -9.11
CA ARG A 99 4.96 14.90 -8.76
C ARG A 99 4.98 15.37 -7.31
N PHE A 100 5.81 14.73 -6.50
CA PHE A 100 6.11 15.18 -5.14
C PHE A 100 7.00 16.42 -5.18
N ILE A 101 6.61 17.49 -4.47
CA ILE A 101 7.38 18.74 -4.39
C ILE A 101 8.43 18.59 -3.29
N PRO A 102 9.73 18.70 -3.61
CA PRO A 102 10.77 18.65 -2.59
C PRO A 102 10.58 19.74 -1.53
N GLY A 103 10.76 19.39 -0.27
CA GLY A 103 10.58 20.28 0.86
C GLY A 103 9.19 20.25 1.50
N THR A 104 8.24 19.49 0.93
CA THR A 104 6.87 19.42 1.42
C THR A 104 6.77 18.97 2.88
N LEU A 105 7.69 18.11 3.36
CA LEU A 105 7.67 17.62 4.74
C LEU A 105 8.70 18.33 5.66
N THR A 106 9.60 19.12 5.09
CA THR A 106 10.77 19.66 5.80
C THR A 106 10.82 21.18 5.86
N ASN A 107 10.23 21.88 4.90
CA ASN A 107 10.29 23.34 4.79
C ASN A 107 8.93 23.99 5.10
N SER A 108 8.80 24.54 6.31
CA SER A 108 7.59 25.21 6.80
C SER A 108 7.24 26.51 6.05
N LEU A 109 8.17 27.09 5.28
CA LEU A 109 7.92 28.29 4.47
C LEU A 109 7.15 27.99 3.17
N LEU A 110 7.05 26.71 2.78
CA LEU A 110 6.32 26.33 1.57
C LEU A 110 4.81 26.37 1.81
N ARG A 111 4.06 26.82 0.80
CA ARG A 111 2.59 26.80 0.83
C ARG A 111 2.01 25.38 0.85
N THR A 112 2.75 24.43 0.32
CA THR A 112 2.38 23.02 0.28
C THR A 112 2.91 22.24 1.48
N TYR A 113 3.48 22.92 2.48
CA TYR A 113 4.00 22.26 3.68
C TYR A 113 2.87 21.53 4.42
N ILE A 114 3.12 20.26 4.75
CA ILE A 114 2.20 19.41 5.49
C ILE A 114 3.02 18.66 6.55
N GLU A 115 2.47 18.55 7.75
CA GLU A 115 3.07 17.81 8.86
C GLU A 115 2.18 16.61 9.22
N PRO A 116 2.32 15.50 8.47
CA PRO A 116 1.64 14.26 8.81
C PRO A 116 2.33 13.55 9.97
N GLU A 117 1.66 12.57 10.58
CA GLU A 117 2.24 11.69 11.61
C GLU A 117 2.69 10.36 11.03
N VAL A 118 2.18 9.97 9.86
CA VAL A 118 2.55 8.73 9.17
C VAL A 118 2.41 8.91 7.67
N ILE A 119 3.31 8.26 6.92
CA ILE A 119 3.28 8.26 5.46
C ILE A 119 3.05 6.85 4.90
N LEU A 120 2.15 6.74 3.93
CA LEU A 120 1.91 5.54 3.13
C LEU A 120 2.40 5.77 1.70
N VAL A 121 3.37 4.98 1.26
CA VAL A 121 4.05 5.12 -0.02
C VAL A 121 3.70 3.95 -0.95
N THR A 122 3.35 4.22 -2.21
CA THR A 122 3.00 3.16 -3.17
C THR A 122 4.22 2.40 -3.71
N ASP A 123 5.32 3.10 -4.00
CA ASP A 123 6.53 2.46 -4.53
C ASP A 123 7.77 3.18 -3.98
N PRO A 124 8.54 2.56 -3.06
CA PRO A 124 9.74 3.16 -2.50
C PRO A 124 10.77 3.66 -3.53
N ALA A 125 10.80 3.04 -4.72
CA ALA A 125 11.75 3.44 -5.76
C ALA A 125 11.29 4.72 -6.47
N ALA A 126 10.00 4.80 -6.84
CA ALA A 126 9.43 5.97 -7.51
C ALA A 126 9.26 7.16 -6.55
N ASP A 127 8.93 6.88 -5.29
CA ASP A 127 8.62 7.85 -4.24
C ASP A 127 9.81 8.12 -3.30
N SER A 128 11.02 7.85 -3.76
CA SER A 128 12.26 7.97 -2.96
C SER A 128 12.48 9.36 -2.36
N GLN A 129 11.95 10.41 -2.98
CA GLN A 129 11.99 11.77 -2.43
C GLN A 129 11.14 11.90 -1.16
N ALA A 130 9.90 11.40 -1.19
CA ALA A 130 9.01 11.41 -0.04
C ALA A 130 9.57 10.55 1.09
N LEU A 131 10.13 9.38 0.74
CA LEU A 131 10.82 8.50 1.68
C LEU A 131 11.99 9.21 2.38
N SER A 132 12.83 9.90 1.62
CA SER A 132 14.01 10.59 2.15
C SER A 132 13.63 11.77 3.06
N GLU A 133 12.55 12.48 2.76
CA GLU A 133 12.04 13.56 3.60
C GLU A 133 11.34 13.03 4.85
N ALA A 134 10.57 11.95 4.75
CA ALA A 134 9.94 11.31 5.90
C ALA A 134 10.97 10.89 6.96
N VAL A 135 12.09 10.30 6.52
CA VAL A 135 13.22 9.95 7.41
C VAL A 135 13.82 11.17 8.10
N LYS A 136 13.99 12.28 7.37
CA LYS A 136 14.53 13.53 7.94
C LYS A 136 13.59 14.16 8.96
N SER A 137 12.29 14.04 8.74
CA SER A 137 11.25 14.53 9.65
C SER A 137 10.94 13.54 10.78
N GLY A 138 11.53 12.34 10.78
CA GLY A 138 11.30 11.32 11.81
C GLY A 138 9.94 10.63 11.74
N LEU A 139 9.33 10.59 10.55
CA LEU A 139 8.01 10.02 10.34
C LEU A 139 8.08 8.51 10.09
N PRO A 140 7.18 7.71 10.69
CA PRO A 140 7.04 6.30 10.35
C PRO A 140 6.57 6.12 8.91
N VAL A 141 7.21 5.19 8.21
CA VAL A 141 6.96 4.91 6.79
C VAL A 141 6.36 3.53 6.60
N VAL A 142 5.15 3.51 6.02
CA VAL A 142 4.53 2.31 5.47
C VAL A 142 4.70 2.32 3.95
N ALA A 143 5.11 1.21 3.34
CA ALA A 143 5.24 1.15 1.89
C ALA A 143 4.75 -0.15 1.26
N ILE A 144 4.17 -0.05 0.07
CA ILE A 144 3.82 -1.20 -0.77
C ILE A 144 5.06 -1.59 -1.60
N CYS A 145 5.52 -2.82 -1.41
CA CYS A 145 6.80 -3.29 -1.91
C CYS A 145 6.63 -4.52 -2.80
N ASP A 146 7.18 -4.45 -4.01
CA ASP A 146 7.32 -5.58 -4.93
C ASP A 146 8.67 -6.29 -4.68
N ALA A 147 8.88 -7.44 -5.33
CA ALA A 147 10.06 -8.30 -5.17
C ALA A 147 11.40 -7.57 -5.37
N ASN A 148 11.44 -6.54 -6.21
CA ASN A 148 12.65 -5.77 -6.52
C ASN A 148 12.88 -4.57 -5.58
N ASN A 149 11.91 -4.18 -4.76
CA ASN A 149 12.06 -3.02 -3.88
C ASN A 149 13.07 -3.31 -2.75
N ARG A 150 13.77 -2.26 -2.30
CA ARG A 150 14.65 -2.31 -1.12
C ARG A 150 13.89 -1.77 0.07
N LEU A 151 14.04 -2.39 1.23
CA LEU A 151 13.30 -2.00 2.45
C LEU A 151 14.06 -0.96 3.28
N ARG A 152 15.08 -0.32 2.71
CA ARG A 152 15.82 0.75 3.38
C ARG A 152 14.87 1.91 3.66
N ASN A 153 14.80 2.34 4.92
CA ASN A 153 13.95 3.44 5.41
C ASN A 153 12.44 3.16 5.37
N VAL A 154 12.04 1.90 5.22
CA VAL A 154 10.64 1.49 5.32
C VAL A 154 10.47 0.73 6.63
N ASP A 155 9.60 1.22 7.52
CA ASP A 155 9.36 0.60 8.82
C ASP A 155 8.40 -0.59 8.70
N LEU A 156 7.35 -0.43 7.89
CA LEU A 156 6.35 -1.46 7.64
C LEU A 156 6.16 -1.69 6.14
N ALA A 157 6.61 -2.84 5.67
CA ALA A 157 6.47 -3.26 4.28
C ALA A 157 5.19 -4.09 4.09
N LEU A 158 4.40 -3.71 3.09
CA LEU A 158 3.29 -4.50 2.57
C LEU A 158 3.75 -5.17 1.26
N PRO A 159 4.03 -6.48 1.26
CA PRO A 159 4.46 -7.17 0.06
C PRO A 159 3.28 -7.28 -0.91
N ALA A 160 3.35 -6.64 -2.07
CA ALA A 160 2.34 -6.76 -3.12
C ALA A 160 2.90 -6.25 -4.45
N ASN A 161 2.30 -6.69 -5.55
CA ASN A 161 2.63 -6.18 -6.88
C ASN A 161 2.26 -4.69 -6.99
N ASN A 162 3.27 -3.82 -6.97
CA ASN A 162 3.09 -2.36 -7.10
C ASN A 162 3.19 -1.84 -8.55
N LYS A 163 3.28 -2.76 -9.53
CA LYS A 163 3.32 -2.42 -10.97
C LYS A 163 2.01 -2.68 -11.68
N GLY A 164 1.18 -3.59 -11.16
CA GLY A 164 -0.12 -3.91 -11.72
C GLY A 164 -1.20 -2.88 -11.34
N ARG A 165 -1.95 -2.40 -12.33
CA ARG A 165 -3.10 -1.51 -12.11
C ARG A 165 -4.18 -2.14 -11.22
N ARG A 166 -4.49 -3.42 -11.46
CA ARG A 166 -5.51 -4.19 -10.72
C ARG A 166 -5.06 -4.51 -9.30
N SER A 167 -3.79 -4.89 -9.16
CA SER A 167 -3.19 -5.20 -7.86
C SER A 167 -3.22 -4.00 -6.93
N LEU A 168 -2.73 -2.84 -7.38
CA LEU A 168 -2.75 -1.62 -6.58
C LEU A 168 -4.17 -1.20 -6.20
N ALA A 169 -5.13 -1.30 -7.11
CA ALA A 169 -6.53 -1.02 -6.83
C ALA A 169 -7.06 -1.90 -5.69
N LEU A 170 -6.87 -3.23 -5.79
CA LEU A 170 -7.32 -4.18 -4.77
C LEU A 170 -6.64 -3.93 -3.42
N VAL A 171 -5.33 -3.70 -3.39
CA VAL A 171 -4.57 -3.48 -2.15
C VAL A 171 -5.04 -2.21 -1.43
N TYR A 172 -5.20 -1.10 -2.15
CA TYR A 172 -5.70 0.15 -1.55
C TYR A 172 -7.16 0.02 -1.11
N TRP A 173 -7.99 -0.68 -1.89
CA TRP A 173 -9.38 -0.93 -1.53
C TRP A 173 -9.50 -1.77 -0.25
N LEU A 174 -8.69 -2.82 -0.12
CA LEU A 174 -8.63 -3.65 1.09
C LEU A 174 -8.12 -2.87 2.30
N LEU A 175 -7.07 -2.08 2.13
CA LEU A 175 -6.54 -1.23 3.20
C LEU A 175 -7.59 -0.24 3.70
N ALA A 176 -8.35 0.40 2.80
CA ALA A 176 -9.41 1.32 3.19
C ALA A 176 -10.51 0.60 3.97
N ARG A 177 -10.96 -0.55 3.48
CA ARG A 177 -11.97 -1.38 4.14
C ARG A 177 -11.57 -1.76 5.55
N GLU A 178 -10.39 -2.37 5.71
CA GLU A 178 -9.92 -2.85 7.02
C GLU A 178 -9.64 -1.70 7.98
N MET A 179 -9.12 -0.57 7.49
CA MET A 179 -8.91 0.61 8.32
C MET A 179 -10.24 1.20 8.82
N LEU A 180 -11.25 1.33 7.97
CA LEU A 180 -12.57 1.82 8.36
C LEU A 180 -13.32 0.83 9.27
N LYS A 181 -13.09 -0.47 9.10
CA LYS A 181 -13.59 -1.53 9.97
C LYS A 181 -12.95 -1.48 11.35
N SER A 182 -11.63 -1.32 11.43
CA SER A 182 -10.88 -1.14 12.69
C SER A 182 -11.37 0.09 13.46
N ARG A 183 -11.80 1.15 12.77
CA ARG A 183 -12.43 2.35 13.35
C ARG A 183 -13.93 2.22 13.68
N GLY A 184 -14.58 1.14 13.26
CA GLY A 184 -16.01 0.89 13.48
C GLY A 184 -16.97 1.71 12.60
N THR A 185 -16.48 2.38 11.55
CA THR A 185 -17.32 3.11 10.59
C THR A 185 -18.07 2.14 9.67
N VAL A 186 -17.39 1.08 9.22
CA VAL A 186 -17.97 0.02 8.40
C VAL A 186 -18.13 -1.22 9.29
N LYS A 187 -19.35 -1.75 9.37
CA LYS A 187 -19.67 -2.92 10.20
C LYS A 187 -19.65 -4.23 9.42
N ASN A 188 -20.05 -4.17 8.15
CA ASN A 188 -20.22 -5.35 7.30
C ASN A 188 -19.36 -5.26 6.04
N ASP A 189 -18.66 -6.34 5.73
CA ASP A 189 -17.83 -6.44 4.52
C ASP A 189 -18.67 -6.33 3.24
N MET A 190 -19.89 -6.89 3.26
CA MET A 190 -20.84 -6.79 2.14
C MET A 190 -21.31 -5.36 1.84
N GLU A 191 -21.43 -4.51 2.87
CA GLU A 191 -21.86 -3.12 2.69
C GLU A 191 -20.79 -2.33 1.94
N TRP A 192 -19.52 -2.59 2.27
CA TRP A 192 -18.40 -1.99 1.59
C TRP A 192 -18.26 -2.48 0.14
N GLU A 193 -18.40 -3.79 -0.09
CA GLU A 193 -18.36 -4.38 -1.43
C GLU A 193 -19.49 -3.89 -2.35
N LEU A 194 -20.65 -3.57 -1.79
CA LEU A 194 -21.76 -2.98 -2.56
C LEU A 194 -21.54 -1.49 -2.84
N ALA A 195 -20.89 -0.77 -1.92
CA ALA A 195 -20.69 0.68 -2.02
C ALA A 195 -19.53 1.07 -2.95
N GLU A 196 -18.42 0.32 -2.90
CA GLU A 196 -17.18 0.63 -3.61
C GLU A 196 -16.75 -0.57 -4.45
N ASP A 197 -16.89 -0.46 -5.78
CA ASP A 197 -16.37 -1.45 -6.72
C ASP A 197 -14.85 -1.27 -6.88
N VAL A 198 -14.10 -2.38 -6.84
CA VAL A 198 -12.65 -2.40 -7.08
C VAL A 198 -12.31 -1.85 -8.47
N ALA A 199 -13.19 -2.03 -9.46
CA ALA A 199 -12.99 -1.50 -10.80
C ALA A 199 -12.89 0.03 -10.83
N ASP A 200 -13.60 0.73 -9.93
CA ASP A 200 -13.54 2.19 -9.86
C ASP A 200 -12.20 2.72 -9.31
N TRP A 201 -11.47 1.86 -8.61
CA TRP A 201 -10.16 2.16 -8.05
C TRP A 201 -9.03 1.95 -9.07
N GLU A 202 -9.28 1.18 -10.14
CA GLU A 202 -8.30 0.98 -11.20
C GLU A 202 -7.93 2.29 -11.89
N SER A 203 -6.63 2.50 -12.10
CA SER A 203 -6.17 3.59 -12.96
C SER A 203 -6.56 3.33 -14.41
N THR A 204 -7.02 4.38 -15.09
CA THR A 204 -7.38 4.36 -16.51
C THR A 204 -6.19 4.61 -17.44
N PHE A 205 -5.04 5.01 -16.87
CA PHE A 205 -3.79 5.23 -17.58
C PHE A 205 -3.02 3.93 -17.79
#